data_AF-A0A6N8EUU7-F1
#
_entry.id   AF-A0A6N8EUU7-F1
#
_cell.length_a   1.000
_cell.length_b   1.000
_cell.length_c   1.000
_cell.angle_alpha   90.00
_cell.angle_beta   90.00
_cell.angle_gamma   90.00
#
_symmetry.space_group_name_H-M   'P 1'
#
loop_
_entity.id
_entity.type
_entity.pdbx_description
1 polymer ?
#
loop_
_entity_poly.entity_id
_entity_poly.type
_entity_poly.pdbx_seq_one_letter_code
_entity_poly.pdbx_strand_id
1 'polypeptide(L)'
;MEDFSFSQQSPTAYTIRYVYGGEPFNFDLFMKEGAWILHPFEGILIANREMCYLVMCELFKHKPFQVMLAKQQIPFSDIRSSIDLQNINDPISIINDRDPAPDYHRDEITAFVEENTVEDVIDIECNHLRERIDFYGAILERMFMSGLGPGDQEFDTIKNIVSTYQNAESRISDLLGPRFNNEDRRRW
;
A
#
# COMPACT_ATOMS: atom_id res chain seq x y z
N MET A 1 8.56 34.09 1.77
CA MET A 1 7.68 33.38 2.72
C MET A 1 8.45 32.16 3.17
N GLU A 2 8.28 31.69 4.40
CA GLU A 2 8.89 30.41 4.80
C GLU A 2 8.07 29.29 4.16
N ASP A 3 8.70 28.54 3.26
CA ASP A 3 8.06 27.46 2.50
C ASP A 3 7.86 26.19 3.34
N PHE A 4 8.38 26.19 4.59
CA PHE A 4 8.23 25.11 5.55
C PHE A 4 8.31 25.64 6.99
N SER A 5 7.43 25.15 7.85
CA SER A 5 7.51 25.35 9.29
C SER A 5 6.97 24.14 10.05
N PHE A 6 7.35 24.00 11.32
CA PHE A 6 6.86 22.93 12.17
C PHE A 6 6.67 23.41 13.61
N SER A 7 5.75 22.78 14.34
CA SER A 7 5.52 22.99 15.77
C SER A 7 5.40 21.65 16.49
N GLN A 8 5.99 21.56 17.68
CA GLN A 8 5.89 20.37 18.51
C GLN A 8 4.63 20.45 19.37
N GLN A 9 3.75 19.46 19.24
CA GLN A 9 2.53 19.35 20.05
C GLN A 9 2.77 18.47 21.29
N SER A 10 3.59 17.43 21.14
CA SER A 10 4.00 16.53 22.22
C SER A 10 5.40 15.94 21.94
N PRO A 11 6.01 15.20 22.88
CA PRO A 11 7.30 14.53 22.64
C PRO A 11 7.28 13.60 21.42
N THR A 12 6.11 13.10 21.02
CA THR A 12 5.95 12.14 19.91
C THR A 12 4.94 12.62 18.87
N ALA A 13 4.67 13.93 18.78
CA ALA A 13 3.76 14.51 17.80
C ALA A 13 4.16 15.93 17.38
N TYR A 14 4.19 16.16 16.07
CA TYR A 14 4.55 17.43 15.45
C TYR A 14 3.51 17.79 14.40
N THR A 15 3.20 19.08 14.29
CA THR A 15 2.46 19.63 13.16
C THR A 15 3.44 20.28 12.21
N ILE A 16 3.29 20.00 10.92
CA ILE A 16 4.15 20.46 9.83
C ILE A 16 3.29 21.25 8.86
N ARG A 17 3.80 22.41 8.43
CA ARG A 17 3.22 23.21 7.36
C ARG A 17 4.22 23.32 6.23
N TYR A 18 3.79 22.98 5.01
CA TYR A 18 4.63 22.98 3.83
C TYR A 18 3.93 23.64 2.65
N VAL A 19 4.61 24.54 1.95
CA VAL A 19 4.04 25.23 0.78
C VAL A 19 4.40 24.47 -0.49
N TYR A 20 3.39 24.01 -1.21
CA TYR A 20 3.53 23.32 -2.49
C TYR A 20 2.74 24.06 -3.57
N GLY A 21 3.41 24.42 -4.68
CA GLY A 21 2.77 25.17 -5.77
C GLY A 21 2.21 26.55 -5.36
N GLY A 22 2.68 27.13 -4.25
CA GLY A 22 2.18 28.40 -3.70
C GLY A 22 1.07 28.26 -2.67
N GLU A 23 0.54 27.06 -2.44
CA GLU A 23 -0.50 26.77 -1.45
C GLU A 23 0.07 26.02 -0.23
N PRO A 24 -0.30 26.40 1.00
CA PRO A 24 0.14 25.70 2.20
C PRO A 24 -0.66 24.43 2.44
N PHE A 25 0.03 23.34 2.78
CA PHE A 25 -0.53 22.07 3.22
C PHE A 25 -0.07 21.75 4.64
N ASN A 26 -0.96 21.17 5.43
CA ASN A 26 -0.69 20.80 6.82
C ASN A 26 -0.63 19.27 6.99
N PHE A 27 0.36 18.82 7.77
CA PHE A 27 0.57 17.41 8.08
C PHE A 27 0.81 17.25 9.59
N ASP A 28 0.35 16.13 10.13
CA ASP A 28 0.73 15.66 11.45
C ASP A 28 1.73 14.51 11.32
N LEU A 29 2.81 14.60 12.08
CA LEU A 29 3.82 13.56 12.23
C LEU A 29 3.78 13.05 13.66
N PHE A 30 3.34 11.82 13.88
CA PHE A 30 3.16 11.26 15.21
C PHE A 30 3.58 9.80 15.30
N MET A 31 4.00 9.37 16.50
CA MET A 31 4.36 7.97 16.76
C MET A 31 3.11 7.12 17.03
N LYS A 32 2.93 6.01 16.31
CA LYS A 32 1.89 5.02 16.56
C LYS A 32 2.47 3.62 16.37
N GLU A 33 2.27 2.75 17.36
CA GLU A 33 2.66 1.31 17.29
C GLU A 33 4.14 1.07 16.93
N GLY A 34 5.05 1.98 17.31
CA GLY A 34 6.47 1.82 17.02
C GLY A 34 6.93 2.47 15.70
N ALA A 35 6.03 3.06 14.91
CA ALA A 35 6.33 3.73 13.65
C ALA A 35 5.93 5.21 13.66
N TRP A 36 6.65 6.04 12.91
CA TRP A 36 6.30 7.45 12.71
C TRP A 36 5.32 7.57 11.56
N ILE A 37 4.13 8.06 11.85
CA ILE A 37 3.06 8.21 10.87
C ILE A 37 2.98 9.68 10.44
N LEU A 38 3.12 9.91 9.14
CA LEU A 38 2.81 11.19 8.50
C LEU A 38 1.39 11.15 7.96
N HIS A 39 0.55 12.06 8.44
CA HIS A 39 -0.86 12.17 8.07
C HIS A 39 -1.17 13.55 7.53
N PRO A 40 -1.74 13.68 6.32
CA PRO A 40 -2.21 14.98 5.84
C PRO A 40 -3.48 15.38 6.59
N PHE A 41 -3.51 16.60 7.11
CA PHE A 41 -4.68 17.13 7.82
C PHE A 41 -5.80 17.57 6.84
N GLU A 42 -5.43 17.91 5.61
CA GLU A 42 -6.35 18.51 4.66
C GLU A 42 -7.19 17.48 3.90
N GLY A 43 -8.52 17.64 3.98
CA GLY A 43 -9.47 16.78 3.27
C GLY A 43 -9.25 16.73 1.75
N ILE A 44 -8.63 17.76 1.16
CA ILE A 44 -8.25 17.79 -0.26
C ILE A 44 -7.21 16.72 -0.58
N LEU A 45 -6.20 16.53 0.28
CA LEU A 45 -5.18 15.50 0.09
C LEU A 45 -5.71 14.10 0.43
N ILE A 46 -6.66 14.00 1.36
CA ILE A 46 -7.32 12.72 1.68
C ILE A 46 -8.22 12.26 0.52
N ALA A 47 -8.93 13.20 -0.11
CA ALA A 47 -9.83 12.91 -1.24
C ALA A 47 -9.08 12.73 -2.59
N ASN A 48 -7.89 13.34 -2.73
CA ASN A 48 -7.06 13.27 -3.94
C ASN A 48 -5.69 12.66 -3.62
N ARG A 49 -5.61 11.33 -3.78
CA ARG A 49 -4.43 10.54 -3.41
C ARG A 49 -3.23 10.82 -4.31
N GLU A 50 -3.44 11.10 -5.61
CA GLU A 50 -2.33 11.44 -6.51
C GLU A 50 -1.67 12.75 -6.08
N MET A 51 -2.46 13.76 -5.71
CA MET A 51 -1.92 15.02 -5.19
C MET A 51 -1.21 14.82 -3.86
N CYS A 52 -1.77 14.01 -2.96
CA CYS A 52 -1.09 13.70 -1.69
C CYS A 52 0.29 13.09 -1.91
N TYR A 53 0.40 12.16 -2.87
CA TYR A 53 1.69 11.57 -3.24
C TYR A 53 2.69 12.60 -3.77
N LEU A 54 2.26 13.48 -4.68
CA LEU A 54 3.14 14.52 -5.23
C LEU A 54 3.66 15.46 -4.14
N VAL A 55 2.76 15.95 -3.29
CA VAL A 55 3.12 16.86 -2.19
C VAL A 55 4.05 16.17 -1.19
N MET A 56 3.76 14.93 -0.81
CA MET A 56 4.63 14.16 0.09
C MET A 56 6.00 13.87 -0.53
N CYS A 57 6.06 13.48 -1.80
CA CYS A 57 7.33 13.25 -2.51
C CYS A 57 8.22 14.49 -2.52
N GLU A 58 7.64 15.67 -2.69
CA GLU A 58 8.40 16.92 -2.64
C GLU A 58 8.82 17.26 -1.21
N LEU A 59 7.92 17.08 -0.23
CA LEU A 59 8.22 17.26 1.19
C LEU A 59 9.38 16.37 1.65
N PHE A 60 9.41 15.09 1.25
CA PHE A 60 10.50 14.16 1.56
C PHE A 60 11.84 14.57 0.93
N LYS A 61 11.82 15.29 -0.20
CA LYS A 61 13.02 15.87 -0.84
C LYS A 61 13.40 17.25 -0.25
N HIS A 62 12.56 17.83 0.60
CA HIS A 62 12.76 19.15 1.14
C HIS A 62 13.80 19.14 2.28
N LYS A 63 14.92 19.85 2.09
CA LYS A 63 16.05 19.85 3.05
C LYS A 63 15.66 20.30 4.46
N PRO A 64 14.87 21.39 4.66
CA PRO A 64 14.40 21.77 6.00
C PRO A 64 13.64 20.66 6.73
N PHE A 65 12.84 19.86 6.02
CA PHE A 65 12.12 18.73 6.60
C PHE A 65 13.09 17.64 7.04
N GLN A 66 14.05 17.25 6.19
CA GLN A 66 15.10 16.28 6.53
C GLN A 66 15.92 16.71 7.76
N VAL A 67 16.28 18.00 7.84
CA VAL A 67 16.99 18.57 8.99
C VAL A 67 16.13 18.53 10.25
N MET A 68 14.82 18.79 10.14
CA MET A 68 13.89 18.68 11.26
C MET A 68 13.85 17.24 11.80
N LEU A 69 13.68 16.24 10.94
CA LEU A 69 13.70 14.83 11.33
C LEU A 69 15.00 14.44 12.05
N ALA A 70 16.15 14.83 11.50
CA ALA A 70 17.45 14.56 12.10
C ALA A 70 17.61 15.21 13.48
N LYS A 71 17.14 16.46 13.66
CA LYS A 71 17.16 17.16 14.95
C LYS A 71 16.24 16.52 16.00
N GLN A 72 15.14 15.93 15.56
CA GLN A 72 14.19 15.22 16.43
C GLN A 72 14.54 13.74 16.62
N GLN A 73 15.69 13.28 16.08
CA GLN A 73 16.12 11.88 16.13
C GLN A 73 15.10 10.91 15.52
N ILE A 74 14.37 11.36 14.49
CA ILE A 74 13.41 10.54 13.75
C ILE A 74 14.12 9.95 12.54
N PRO A 75 14.36 8.64 12.48
CA PRO A 75 14.95 8.02 11.30
C PRO A 75 14.01 8.18 10.11
N PHE A 76 14.57 8.59 8.97
CA PHE A 76 13.80 8.77 7.75
C PHE A 76 13.16 7.45 7.28
N SER A 77 13.81 6.32 7.56
CA SER A 77 13.35 4.95 7.32
C SER A 77 12.08 4.58 8.08
N ASP A 78 11.79 5.25 9.19
CA ASP A 78 10.73 4.87 10.12
C ASP A 78 9.43 5.64 9.85
N ILE A 79 9.46 6.54 8.86
CA ILE A 79 8.30 7.32 8.45
C ILE A 79 7.43 6.48 7.53
N ARG A 80 6.15 6.41 7.84
CA ARG A 80 5.10 5.78 7.05
C ARG A 80 4.02 6.82 6.76
N SER A 81 3.46 6.78 5.56
CA SER A 81 2.24 7.54 5.28
C SER A 81 1.05 6.81 5.87
N SER A 82 0.15 7.55 6.51
CA SER A 82 -1.17 7.05 6.91
C SER A 82 -2.11 6.77 5.73
N ILE A 83 -1.78 7.28 4.54
CA ILE A 83 -2.50 7.02 3.30
C ILE A 83 -1.70 5.96 2.53
N ASP A 84 -2.38 4.93 2.05
CA ASP A 84 -1.81 3.97 1.13
C ASP A 84 -1.49 4.65 -0.22
N LEU A 85 -0.20 4.81 -0.50
CA LEU A 85 0.35 5.42 -1.71
C LEU A 85 0.86 4.38 -2.72
N GLN A 86 0.70 3.08 -2.45
CA GLN A 86 1.35 2.00 -3.21
C GLN A 86 0.75 1.76 -4.61
N ASN A 87 -0.44 2.30 -4.90
CA ASN A 87 -1.18 2.05 -6.16
C ASN A 87 -1.16 3.21 -7.18
N ILE A 88 -0.20 4.13 -7.12
CA ILE A 88 -0.17 5.32 -8.01
C ILE A 88 0.59 5.06 -9.33
N ASN A 89 1.18 3.86 -9.50
CA ASN A 89 2.08 3.53 -10.62
C ASN A 89 1.44 2.81 -11.83
N ASP A 90 0.11 2.71 -11.94
CA ASP A 90 -0.54 2.31 -13.19
C ASP A 90 -1.02 3.55 -14.00
N PRO A 91 -0.75 3.65 -15.31
CA PRO A 91 0.38 4.46 -15.79
C PRO A 91 0.00 5.65 -16.70
N ILE A 92 0.93 6.61 -16.86
CA ILE A 92 1.26 7.16 -18.20
C ILE A 92 2.72 6.81 -18.48
N SER A 93 2.91 5.75 -19.27
CA SER A 93 4.20 5.16 -19.63
C SER A 93 4.96 5.96 -20.70
N ILE A 94 6.23 6.32 -20.46
CA ILE A 94 7.30 6.35 -21.49
C ILE A 94 8.64 5.93 -20.85
N ILE A 95 9.30 5.01 -21.55
CA ILE A 95 10.50 4.21 -21.25
C ILE A 95 11.82 5.03 -21.27
N ASN A 96 12.70 4.91 -20.26
CA ASN A 96 14.10 4.40 -20.36
C ASN A 96 15.00 4.68 -19.12
N ASP A 97 15.52 3.59 -18.56
CA ASP A 97 16.92 3.32 -18.13
C ASP A 97 17.69 4.14 -17.06
N ARG A 98 18.01 3.44 -15.94
CA ARG A 98 19.35 3.12 -15.35
C ARG A 98 19.62 3.46 -13.86
N ASP A 99 19.50 2.41 -13.03
CA ASP A 99 20.27 1.95 -11.83
C ASP A 99 20.55 2.86 -10.60
N PRO A 100 20.83 2.27 -9.41
CA PRO A 100 20.09 1.24 -8.68
C PRO A 100 19.73 1.70 -7.24
N ALA A 101 18.60 1.22 -6.71
CA ALA A 101 18.19 1.51 -5.32
C ALA A 101 18.97 0.63 -4.31
N PRO A 102 19.37 1.16 -3.13
CA PRO A 102 19.98 0.35 -2.08
C PRO A 102 18.92 -0.47 -1.32
N ASP A 103 18.91 -1.78 -1.58
CA ASP A 103 18.72 -2.96 -0.70
C ASP A 103 17.71 -2.97 0.47
N TYR A 104 16.59 -2.24 0.42
CA TYR A 104 15.49 -2.42 1.39
C TYR A 104 14.54 -3.59 1.08
N HIS A 105 14.53 -4.12 -0.15
CA HIS A 105 13.71 -5.27 -0.53
C HIS A 105 14.33 -6.63 -0.15
N ARG A 106 15.61 -6.66 0.23
CA ARG A 106 16.27 -7.89 0.66
C ARG A 106 15.77 -8.34 2.03
N ASP A 107 15.48 -7.42 2.95
CA ASP A 107 15.04 -7.77 4.31
C ASP A 107 13.60 -8.30 4.34
N GLU A 108 12.68 -7.74 3.54
CA GLU A 108 11.27 -8.20 3.54
C GLU A 108 11.11 -9.58 2.91
N ILE A 109 11.76 -9.86 1.77
CA ILE A 109 11.70 -11.18 1.14
C ILE A 109 12.43 -12.21 2.02
N THR A 110 13.57 -11.85 2.62
CA THR A 110 14.30 -12.75 3.51
C THR A 110 13.47 -13.08 4.75
N ALA A 111 12.88 -12.08 5.42
CA ALA A 111 11.99 -12.29 6.55
C ALA A 111 10.78 -13.14 6.16
N PHE A 112 10.16 -12.86 5.01
CA PHE A 112 9.02 -13.62 4.53
C PHE A 112 9.37 -15.10 4.26
N VAL A 113 10.53 -15.38 3.67
CA VAL A 113 11.04 -16.74 3.43
C VAL A 113 11.38 -17.46 4.75
N GLU A 114 11.93 -16.76 5.74
CA GLU A 114 12.26 -17.31 7.06
C GLU A 114 11.02 -17.63 7.91
N GLU A 115 9.97 -16.83 7.75
CA GLU A 115 8.73 -16.90 8.54
C GLU A 115 7.66 -17.83 7.92
N ASN A 116 7.70 -18.08 6.61
CA ASN A 116 6.63 -18.79 5.89
C ASN A 116 7.14 -20.04 5.18
N THR A 117 6.40 -21.14 5.32
CA THR A 117 6.57 -22.34 4.49
C THR A 117 5.93 -22.15 3.10
N VAL A 118 6.26 -23.01 2.15
CA VAL A 118 5.60 -23.03 0.83
C VAL A 118 4.09 -23.16 0.98
N GLU A 119 3.64 -24.01 1.92
CA GLU A 119 2.23 -24.19 2.22
C GLU A 119 1.57 -22.92 2.76
N ASP A 120 2.27 -22.18 3.63
CA ASP A 120 1.79 -20.88 4.14
C ASP A 120 1.67 -19.86 3.00
N VAL A 121 2.63 -19.82 2.08
CA VAL A 121 2.58 -18.94 0.89
C VAL A 121 1.37 -19.27 0.01
N ILE A 122 1.08 -20.56 -0.21
CA ILE A 122 -0.09 -20.99 -0.96
C ILE A 122 -1.38 -20.61 -0.23
N ASP A 123 -1.46 -20.84 1.07
CA ASP A 123 -2.64 -20.51 1.88
C ASP A 123 -2.88 -18.98 1.92
N ILE A 124 -1.82 -18.17 2.02
CA ILE A 124 -1.87 -16.69 1.92
C ILE A 124 -2.46 -16.27 0.57
N GLU A 125 -1.94 -16.81 -0.53
CA GLU A 125 -2.39 -16.42 -1.87
C GLU A 125 -3.83 -16.86 -2.15
N CYS A 126 -4.21 -18.08 -1.72
CA CYS A 126 -5.59 -18.53 -1.80
C CYS A 126 -6.54 -17.63 -0.99
N ASN A 127 -6.12 -17.13 0.18
CA ASN A 127 -6.94 -16.21 0.97
C ASN A 127 -7.13 -14.86 0.26
N HIS A 128 -6.07 -14.28 -0.30
CA HIS A 128 -6.20 -13.06 -1.10
C HIS A 128 -7.17 -13.23 -2.27
N LEU A 129 -7.09 -14.36 -2.98
CA LEU A 129 -7.99 -14.64 -4.10
C LEU A 129 -9.45 -14.77 -3.65
N ARG A 130 -9.71 -15.42 -2.50
CA ARG A 130 -11.07 -15.52 -1.92
C ARG A 130 -11.64 -14.16 -1.55
N GLU A 131 -10.84 -13.29 -0.91
CA GLU A 131 -11.28 -11.93 -0.59
C GLU A 131 -11.68 -11.14 -1.84
N ARG A 132 -10.93 -11.29 -2.94
CA ARG A 132 -11.28 -10.68 -4.23
C ARG A 132 -12.55 -11.28 -4.82
N ILE A 133 -12.70 -12.60 -4.79
CA ILE A 133 -13.91 -13.30 -5.27
C ILE A 133 -15.14 -12.78 -4.53
N ASP A 134 -15.09 -12.69 -3.20
CA ASP A 134 -16.19 -12.20 -2.37
C ASP A 134 -16.52 -10.74 -2.66
N PHE A 135 -15.49 -9.90 -2.79
CA PHE A 135 -15.67 -8.48 -3.13
C PHE A 135 -16.39 -8.29 -4.46
N TYR A 136 -15.94 -8.95 -5.53
CA TYR A 136 -16.58 -8.85 -6.84
C TYR A 136 -17.93 -9.58 -6.89
N GLY A 137 -18.12 -10.63 -6.09
CA GLY A 137 -19.42 -11.27 -5.86
C GLY A 137 -20.45 -10.27 -5.31
N ALA A 138 -20.07 -9.49 -4.29
CA ALA A 138 -20.92 -8.45 -3.73
C ALA A 138 -21.24 -7.32 -4.74
N ILE A 139 -20.31 -7.01 -5.66
CA ILE A 139 -20.58 -6.09 -6.77
C ILE A 139 -21.65 -6.67 -7.70
N LEU A 140 -21.51 -7.94 -8.11
CA LEU A 140 -22.50 -8.61 -8.96
C LEU A 140 -23.88 -8.66 -8.32
N GLU A 141 -23.97 -8.95 -7.02
CA GLU A 141 -25.24 -8.92 -6.27
C GLU A 141 -25.89 -7.54 -6.34
N ARG A 142 -25.12 -6.46 -6.13
CA ARG A 142 -25.65 -5.09 -6.24
C ARG A 142 -26.06 -4.72 -7.66
N MET A 143 -25.29 -5.14 -8.66
CA MET A 143 -25.65 -4.94 -10.08
C MET A 143 -26.96 -5.64 -10.40
N PHE A 144 -27.14 -6.87 -9.93
CA PHE A 144 -28.37 -7.64 -10.11
C PHE A 144 -29.57 -6.97 -9.45
N MET A 145 -29.40 -6.47 -8.21
CA MET A 145 -30.42 -5.67 -7.52
C MET A 145 -30.76 -4.37 -8.26
N SER A 146 -29.83 -3.83 -9.05
CA SER A 146 -30.00 -2.61 -9.85
C SER A 146 -30.61 -2.88 -11.23
N GLY A 147 -30.94 -4.14 -11.55
CA GLY A 147 -31.53 -4.53 -12.84
C GLY A 147 -30.51 -4.87 -13.93
N LEU A 148 -29.21 -4.88 -13.63
CA LEU A 148 -28.15 -5.33 -14.53
C LEU A 148 -27.87 -6.81 -14.28
N GLY A 149 -27.98 -7.64 -15.31
CA GLY A 149 -27.83 -9.08 -15.20
C GLY A 149 -27.09 -9.71 -16.37
N PRO A 150 -27.07 -11.05 -16.47
CA PRO A 150 -26.39 -11.75 -17.54
C PRO A 150 -26.82 -11.26 -18.93
N GLY A 151 -25.85 -10.96 -19.80
CA GLY A 151 -26.08 -10.34 -21.10
C GLY A 151 -25.86 -8.82 -21.12
N ASP A 152 -25.73 -8.18 -19.95
CA ASP A 152 -25.15 -6.84 -19.84
C ASP A 152 -23.62 -6.90 -19.88
N GLN A 153 -23.00 -6.02 -20.67
CA GLN A 153 -21.56 -6.04 -20.91
C GLN A 153 -20.75 -5.77 -19.64
N GLU A 154 -21.20 -4.87 -18.77
CA GLU A 154 -20.51 -4.56 -17.53
C GLU A 154 -20.65 -5.72 -16.55
N PHE A 155 -21.87 -6.27 -16.42
CA PHE A 155 -22.12 -7.43 -15.57
C PHE A 155 -21.27 -8.63 -15.97
N ASP A 156 -21.24 -8.95 -17.26
CA ASP A 156 -20.47 -10.09 -17.79
C ASP A 156 -18.96 -9.87 -17.63
N THR A 157 -18.48 -8.63 -17.69
CA THR A 157 -17.07 -8.30 -17.44
C THR A 157 -16.69 -8.59 -15.98
N ILE A 158 -17.49 -8.12 -15.01
CA ILE A 158 -17.23 -8.40 -13.58
C ILE A 158 -17.35 -9.90 -13.29
N LYS A 159 -18.32 -10.59 -13.91
CA LYS A 159 -18.47 -12.05 -13.79
C LYS A 159 -17.25 -12.81 -14.33
N ASN A 160 -16.65 -12.34 -15.41
CA ASN A 160 -15.42 -12.94 -15.95
C ASN A 160 -14.21 -12.70 -15.04
N ILE A 161 -14.14 -11.55 -14.36
CA ILE A 161 -13.14 -11.28 -13.33
C ILE A 161 -13.27 -12.29 -12.18
N VAL A 162 -14.48 -12.47 -11.64
CA VAL A 162 -14.76 -13.47 -10.59
C VAL A 162 -14.33 -14.88 -11.04
N SER A 163 -14.73 -15.27 -12.26
CA SER A 163 -14.39 -16.59 -12.80
C SER A 163 -12.88 -16.79 -12.96
N THR A 164 -12.15 -15.72 -13.31
CA THR A 164 -10.69 -15.76 -13.44
C THR A 164 -10.03 -15.99 -12.09
N TYR A 165 -10.46 -15.29 -11.03
CA TYR A 165 -9.92 -15.50 -9.68
C TYR A 165 -10.29 -16.88 -9.13
N GLN A 166 -11.51 -17.38 -9.36
CA GLN A 166 -11.90 -18.73 -8.97
C GLN A 166 -11.02 -19.79 -9.64
N ASN A 167 -10.74 -19.63 -10.93
CA ASN A 167 -9.86 -20.55 -11.66
C ASN A 167 -8.41 -20.47 -11.15
N ALA A 168 -7.93 -19.28 -10.80
CA ALA A 168 -6.60 -19.11 -10.22
C ALA A 168 -6.51 -19.75 -8.82
N GLU A 169 -7.50 -19.52 -7.96
CA GLU A 169 -7.56 -20.07 -6.60
C GLU A 169 -7.56 -21.60 -6.63
N SER A 170 -8.37 -22.20 -7.51
CA SER A 170 -8.38 -23.66 -7.69
C SER A 170 -7.01 -24.17 -8.12
N ARG A 171 -6.37 -23.55 -9.11
CA ARG A 171 -5.06 -24.00 -9.61
C ARG A 171 -3.94 -23.86 -8.58
N ILE A 172 -3.98 -22.82 -7.76
CA ILE A 172 -2.99 -22.56 -6.71
C ILE A 172 -3.22 -23.50 -5.53
N SER A 173 -4.47 -23.71 -5.14
CA SER A 173 -4.86 -24.66 -4.08
C SER A 173 -4.44 -26.09 -4.42
N ASP A 174 -4.55 -26.50 -5.70
CA ASP A 174 -4.10 -27.82 -6.17
C ASP A 174 -2.59 -28.06 -5.97
N LEU A 175 -1.78 -27.01 -5.82
CA LEU A 175 -0.33 -27.13 -5.57
C LEU A 175 -0.01 -27.66 -4.17
N LEU A 176 -0.94 -27.58 -3.20
CA LEU A 176 -0.74 -28.11 -1.84
C LEU A 176 -0.58 -29.64 -1.81
N GLY A 177 -1.04 -30.34 -2.85
CA GLY A 177 -1.00 -31.81 -2.91
C GLY A 177 -1.68 -32.51 -1.73
N PRO A 178 -1.52 -33.83 -1.57
CA PRO A 178 -1.96 -34.53 -0.37
C PRO A 178 -1.10 -34.10 0.82
N ARG A 179 -1.71 -33.55 1.88
CA ARG A 179 -1.00 -33.18 3.12
C ARG A 179 -0.44 -34.43 3.80
N PHE A 180 0.82 -34.77 3.51
CA PHE A 180 1.56 -35.75 4.28
C PHE A 180 2.13 -35.06 5.52
N ASN A 181 1.67 -35.46 6.71
CA ASN A 181 2.23 -35.04 7.99
C ASN A 181 3.69 -35.52 8.08
N ASN A 182 4.63 -34.73 7.58
CA ASN A 182 6.05 -34.90 7.83
C ASN A 182 6.49 -33.80 8.78
N GLU A 183 6.86 -34.20 10.00
CA GLU A 183 7.38 -33.33 11.06
C GLU A 183 8.78 -32.77 10.73
N ASP A 184 9.40 -33.20 9.63
CA ASP A 184 10.67 -32.69 9.08
C ASP A 184 10.45 -31.77 7.86
N ARG A 185 9.66 -30.72 8.03
CA ARG A 185 9.52 -29.69 6.99
C ARG A 185 10.74 -28.78 7.00
N ARG A 186 11.69 -29.07 6.11
CA ARG A 186 12.77 -28.16 5.75
C ARG A 186 12.18 -26.80 5.36
N ARG A 187 12.53 -25.77 6.14
CA ARG A 187 12.51 -24.39 5.67
C ARG A 187 13.57 -24.27 4.59
N TRP A 188 13.22 -23.51 3.56
CA TRP A 188 13.90 -23.26 2.28
C TRP A 188 15.43 -23.39 2.31
#